data_AF-A0A0E0KMB8-F1
#
_entry.id   AF-A0A0E0KMB8-F1
#
_cell.length_a   1.000
_cell.length_b   1.000
_cell.length_c   1.000
_cell.angle_alpha   90.00
_cell.angle_beta   90.00
_cell.angle_gamma   90.00
#
_symmetry.space_group_name_H-M   'P 1'
#
loop_
_entity.id
_entity.type
_entity.pdbx_description
1 polymer ?
#
loop_
_entity_poly.entity_id
_entity_poly.type
_entity_poly.pdbx_seq_one_letter_code
_entity_poly.pdbx_strand_id
1 'polypeptide(L)' 'MQTKLSVDEQVTSVEGTVGRFRDVDEPVITSLTFRTNAGKTYGPYGGAGNKQGTPFSIPVDNRGVVPHHKDP' A
#
# COMPACT_ATOMS: atom_id res chain seq x y z
N MET A 1 -13.49 7.10 1.52
CA MET A 1 -12.59 7.95 0.72
C MET A 1 -12.51 7.38 -0.68
N GLN A 2 -12.48 8.22 -1.71
CA GLN A 2 -12.45 7.78 -3.10
C GLN A 2 -11.32 8.51 -3.84
N THR A 3 -10.43 7.76 -4.49
CA THR A 3 -9.39 8.29 -5.37
C THR A 3 -9.85 8.15 -6.81
N LYS A 4 -9.90 9.26 -7.54
CA LYS A 4 -10.23 9.27 -8.97
C LYS A 4 -8.94 9.45 -9.77
N LEU A 5 -8.70 8.51 -10.67
CA LEU A 5 -7.59 8.58 -11.63
C LEU A 5 -8.03 9.35 -12.88
N SER A 6 -7.08 10.04 -13.50
CA SER A 6 -7.29 10.62 -14.83
C SER A 6 -7.40 9.53 -15.90
N VAL A 7 -7.89 9.90 -17.09
CA VAL A 7 -7.76 9.03 -18.28
C VAL A 7 -6.27 8.71 -18.50
N ASP A 8 -5.97 7.45 -18.79
CA ASP A 8 -4.62 6.87 -18.96
C ASP A 8 -3.71 6.86 -17.72
N GLU A 9 -4.21 7.31 -16.56
CA GLU A 9 -3.50 7.18 -15.30
C GLU A 9 -3.68 5.77 -14.73
N GLN A 10 -2.56 5.08 -14.52
CA GLN A 10 -2.50 3.72 -14.00
C GLN A 10 -1.61 3.65 -12.77
N VAL A 11 -2.00 2.81 -11.81
CA VAL A 11 -1.18 2.52 -10.63
C VAL A 11 0.04 1.71 -11.05
N THR A 12 1.22 2.16 -10.63
CA THR A 12 2.52 1.52 -10.90
C THR A 12 3.15 0.92 -9.65
N SER A 13 2.69 1.31 -8.45
CA SER A 13 3.14 0.74 -7.18
C SER A 13 2.07 0.87 -6.12
N VAL A 14 1.98 -0.17 -5.28
CA VAL A 14 1.23 -0.14 -4.02
C VAL A 14 2.22 -0.31 -2.88
N GLU A 15 2.25 0.68 -1.99
CA GLU A 15 3.09 0.71 -0.80
C GLU A 15 2.20 0.72 0.43
N GLY A 16 2.72 0.27 1.57
CA GLY A 16 1.93 0.28 2.78
C GLY A 16 2.68 -0.23 3.99
N THR A 17 1.94 -0.41 5.07
CA THR A 17 2.44 -1.06 6.29
C THR A 17 1.47 -2.13 6.73
N VAL A 18 2.00 -3.23 7.26
CA VAL A 18 1.25 -4.28 7.96
C VAL A 18 1.64 -4.24 9.45
N GLY A 19 0.67 -4.26 10.35
CA GLY A 19 0.94 -4.15 11.77
C GLY A 19 -0.28 -4.46 12.65
N ARG A 20 -0.09 -4.36 13.97
CA ARG A 20 -1.18 -4.54 14.93
C ARG A 20 -2.07 -3.30 14.99
N PHE A 21 -3.38 -3.53 15.07
CA PHE A 21 -4.36 -2.46 15.21
C PHE A 21 -5.32 -2.76 16.35
N ARG A 22 -5.19 -2.00 17.45
CA ARG A 22 -6.03 -2.13 18.66
C ARG A 22 -6.11 -3.58 19.14
N ASP A 23 -7.34 -4.11 19.24
CA ASP A 23 -7.67 -5.42 19.78
C ASP A 23 -7.86 -6.46 18.66
N VAL A 24 -7.33 -6.18 17.46
CA VAL A 24 -7.25 -7.17 16.39
C VAL A 24 -6.02 -8.05 16.64
N ASP A 25 -6.27 -9.34 16.87
CA ASP A 25 -5.23 -10.32 17.19
C ASP A 25 -4.25 -10.52 16.03
N GLU A 26 -4.78 -10.55 14.80
CA GLU A 26 -4.00 -10.75 13.58
C GLU A 26 -3.45 -9.43 13.01
N PRO A 27 -2.29 -9.45 12.34
CA PRO A 27 -1.77 -8.28 11.68
C PRO A 27 -2.68 -7.85 10.53
N VAL A 28 -2.90 -6.54 10.41
CA VAL A 28 -3.71 -5.92 9.36
C VAL A 28 -2.87 -4.98 8.52
N ILE A 29 -3.30 -4.69 7.31
CA ILE A 29 -2.76 -3.56 6.54
C ILE A 29 -3.15 -2.26 7.26
N THR A 30 -2.17 -1.59 7.86
CA THR A 30 -2.34 -0.35 8.62
C THR A 30 -2.24 0.89 7.76
N SER A 31 -1.59 0.82 6.59
CA SER A 31 -1.60 1.91 5.61
C SER A 31 -1.50 1.44 4.16
N LEU A 32 -2.04 2.25 3.25
CA LEU A 32 -1.88 2.10 1.80
C LEU A 32 -1.51 3.43 1.14
N THR A 33 -0.54 3.39 0.22
CA THR A 33 -0.12 4.48 -0.65
C THR A 33 -0.05 3.95 -2.08
N PHE A 34 -0.66 4.66 -3.02
CA PHE A 34 -0.62 4.31 -4.44
C PHE A 34 0.24 5.31 -5.20
N ARG A 35 1.11 4.80 -6.08
CA ARG A 35 1.87 5.63 -7.03
C ARG A 35 1.38 5.34 -8.43
N THR A 36 1.37 6.36 -9.29
CA THR A 36 0.88 6.23 -10.67
C THR A 36 1.95 6.56 -11.71
N ASN A 37 1.73 6.09 -12.94
CA ASN A 37 2.54 6.44 -14.12
C ASN A 37 2.54 7.96 -14.41
N ALA A 38 1.52 8.69 -13.94
CA ALA A 38 1.45 10.14 -14.00
C ALA A 38 2.32 10.86 -12.93
N GLY A 39 3.09 10.11 -12.13
CA GLY A 39 3.92 10.65 -11.05
C GLY A 39 3.14 11.09 -9.82
N LYS A 40 1.84 10.79 -9.73
CA LYS A 40 1.02 11.15 -8.56
C LYS A 40 1.16 10.12 -7.44
N THR A 41 0.98 10.60 -6.22
CA THR A 41 0.93 9.79 -5.00
C THR A 41 -0.41 10.00 -4.30
N TYR A 42 -1.08 8.91 -3.95
CA TYR A 42 -2.35 8.89 -3.26
C TYR A 42 -2.21 8.13 -1.94
N GLY A 43 -2.32 8.82 -0.81
CA GLY A 43 -2.11 8.25 0.53
C GLY A 43 -1.04 9.01 1.33
N PRO A 44 -0.56 8.44 2.45
CA PRO A 44 -0.99 7.15 3.02
C PRO A 44 -2.42 7.24 3.56
N TYR A 45 -3.20 6.19 3.32
CA TYR A 45 -4.54 6.02 3.86
C TYR A 45 -4.52 5.01 4.99
N GLY A 46 -5.14 5.36 6.10
CA GLY A 46 -4.93 4.65 7.37
C GLY A 46 -3.79 5.27 8.16
N GLY A 47 -3.36 4.55 9.19
CA GLY A 47 -2.28 4.96 10.07
C GLY A 47 -1.90 3.81 10.97
N ALA A 48 -0.61 3.53 11.05
CA ALA A 48 -0.07 2.83 12.21
C ALA A 48 -0.52 3.61 13.44
N GLY A 49 -1.14 2.95 14.42
CA GLY A 49 -1.37 3.55 15.73
C GLY A 49 -0.03 3.87 16.40
N ASN A 50 0.08 3.64 17.70
CA ASN A 50 1.28 4.00 18.48
C ASN A 50 2.53 3.16 18.16
N LYS A 51 2.47 2.28 17.15
CA LYS A 51 3.56 1.37 16.73
C LYS A 51 3.69 1.40 15.21
N GLN A 52 4.86 1.79 14.69
CA GLN A 52 5.17 1.68 13.26
C GLN A 52 5.01 0.20 12.82
N GLY A 53 4.12 -0.07 11.86
CA GLY A 53 4.00 -1.39 11.22
C GLY A 53 5.17 -1.67 10.27
N THR A 54 5.30 -2.92 9.82
CA THR A 54 6.32 -3.36 8.86
C THR A 54 5.96 -2.84 7.47
N PRO A 55 6.84 -2.08 6.79
CA PRO A 55 6.55 -1.55 5.46
C PRO A 55 6.58 -2.66 4.39
N PHE A 56 5.74 -2.52 3.37
CA PHE A 56 5.80 -3.31 2.15
C PHE A 56 5.68 -2.40 0.91
N SER A 57 6.19 -2.89 -0.22
CA SER A 57 6.07 -2.24 -1.52
C SER A 57 5.94 -3.31 -2.59
N ILE A 58 4.95 -3.17 -3.47
CA ILE A 58 4.73 -4.08 -4.58
C ILE A 58 4.63 -3.27 -5.87
N PRO A 59 5.59 -3.42 -6.80
CA PRO A 59 5.48 -2.84 -8.13
C PRO A 59 4.35 -3.53 -8.91
N VAL A 60 3.61 -2.76 -9.68
CA VAL A 60 2.60 -3.28 -10.61
C VAL A 60 3.23 -3.32 -11.99
N ASP A 61 3.41 -4.53 -12.54
CA ASP A 61 3.84 -4.71 -13.93
C ASP A 61 2.67 -5.14 -14.83
N ASN A 62 2.91 -5.21 -16.14
CA ASN A 62 1.90 -5.59 -17.13
C ASN A 62 1.36 -7.04 -16.97
N ARG A 63 1.85 -7.83 -15.99
CA ARG A 63 1.38 -9.18 -15.67
C ARG A 63 0.58 -9.22 -14.36
N GLY A 64 0.45 -8.08 -13.67
CA GLY A 64 -0.25 -7.96 -12.38
C GLY A 64 0.70 -7.79 -11.20
N VAL A 65 0.16 -7.93 -9.99
CA VAL A 65 0.92 -7.81 -8.73
C VAL A 65 1.70 -9.10 -8.51
N VAL A 66 3.03 -9.05 -8.52
CA VAL A 66 3.89 -10.19 -8.14
C VAL A 66 4.28 -10.02 -6.66
N PRO A 67 3.77 -10.85 -5.73
CA PRO A 67 4.16 -10.77 -4.33
C PRO A 67 5.61 -11.26 -4.20
N HIS A 68 6.55 -10.36 -3.95
CA HIS A 68 7.88 -10.73 -3.51
C HIS A 68 7.88 -10.82 -1.99
N HIS A 69 7.59 -12.02 -1.47
CA HIS A 69 7.78 -12.35 -0.07
C HIS A 69 9.29 -12.52 0.19
N LYS A 70 9.90 -11.63 0.97
CA LYS A 70 11.20 -11.88 1.61
C LYS A 70 10.94 -11.97 3.10
N ASP A 71 10.69 -13.19 3.59
CA ASP A 71 10.83 -13.49 5.01
C ASP A 71 12.28 -13.93 5.28
N PRO A 72 12.96 -13.37 6.31
CA PRO A 72 14.04 -14.04 7.02
C PRO A 72 13.51 -15.10 8.01
#